data_AF-A0A8D8C6K9-F1
#
_entry.id   AF-A0A8D8C6K9-F1
#
_cell.length_a   1.000
_cell.length_b   1.000
_cell.length_c   1.000
_cell.angle_alpha   90.00
_cell.angle_beta   90.00
_cell.angle_gamma   90.00
#
_symmetry.space_group_name_H-M   'P 1'
#
loop_
_entity.id
_entity.type
_entity.pdbx_description
1 polymer ?
#
loop_
_entity_poly.entity_id
_entity_poly.type
_entity_poly.pdbx_seq_one_letter_code
_entity_poly.pdbx_strand_id
1 'polypeptide(L)'
;ENDYEMITVNRSITLDVWKTKIDAKHNYWSYNETLAVGSRIRDRFDDPQLLEVQYLPLHMNNLTVLDGKCPPGWTLLIDTCYMYVGAPMSFREARDFCRSDNASLPFIHGDSTPLWLFLEQQSRYLRSTEKVWVQDPNFIDRCTSFIY
;
A
#
# COMPACT_ATOMS: atom_id res chain seq x y z
N GLU A 1 20.95 16.16 1.85
CA GLU A 1 19.75 15.32 1.79
C GLU A 1 19.68 14.73 0.40
N ASN A 2 19.25 13.47 0.27
CA ASN A 2 19.02 12.84 -1.02
C ASN A 2 17.54 13.01 -1.37
N ASP A 3 17.24 13.84 -2.36
CA ASP A 3 15.85 14.17 -2.74
C ASP A 3 15.07 12.95 -3.28
N TYR A 4 15.75 11.83 -3.53
CA TYR A 4 15.17 10.58 -3.99
C TYR A 4 15.03 9.51 -2.90
N GLU A 5 15.39 9.85 -1.66
CA GLU A 5 15.33 8.94 -0.52
C GLU A 5 13.96 9.02 0.17
N MET A 6 13.30 7.87 0.32
CA MET A 6 12.07 7.76 1.10
C MET A 6 12.41 7.48 2.56
N ILE A 7 11.87 8.30 3.46
CA ILE A 7 12.10 8.17 4.90
C ILE A 7 10.88 7.53 5.58
N THR A 8 11.13 6.58 6.48
CA THR A 8 10.04 6.01 7.30
C THR A 8 9.67 6.95 8.47
N VAL A 9 8.50 6.73 9.06
CA VAL A 9 8.03 7.55 10.19
C VAL A 9 8.78 7.23 11.48
N ASN A 10 8.89 8.20 12.39
CA ASN A 10 9.56 8.05 13.68
C ASN A 10 8.77 7.15 14.64
N ARG A 11 9.44 6.13 15.19
CA ARG A 11 8.91 5.05 16.03
C ARG A 11 8.06 5.45 17.24
N SER A 12 8.17 6.70 17.65
CA SER A 12 7.51 7.24 18.85
C SER A 12 6.08 7.77 18.61
N ILE A 13 5.60 7.85 17.36
CA ILE A 13 4.42 8.67 17.01
C ILE A 13 3.05 7.96 17.15
N THR A 14 2.93 6.62 17.06
CA THR A 14 1.69 5.88 17.41
C THR A 14 2.03 4.54 18.12
N LEU A 15 1.09 3.82 18.74
CA LEU A 15 1.40 2.79 19.76
C LEU A 15 1.28 1.31 19.34
N ASP A 16 0.48 0.94 18.33
CA ASP A 16 0.23 -0.49 17.99
C ASP A 16 0.72 -0.95 16.59
N VAL A 17 0.78 -0.06 15.60
CA VAL A 17 1.30 -0.36 14.23
C VAL A 17 2.86 -0.47 14.18
N TRP A 18 3.54 -0.20 15.30
CA TRP A 18 4.98 0.13 15.36
C TRP A 18 5.90 -1.03 15.69
N LYS A 19 5.30 -2.18 16.03
CA LYS A 19 6.03 -3.43 16.23
C LYS A 19 6.20 -4.20 14.93
N THR A 20 5.44 -3.83 13.89
CA THR A 20 5.49 -4.46 12.59
C THR A 20 6.43 -3.71 11.67
N LYS A 21 7.42 -4.43 11.16
CA LYS A 21 8.32 -3.95 10.11
C LYS A 21 7.48 -3.64 8.85
N ILE A 22 7.88 -2.65 8.08
CA ILE A 22 7.27 -2.38 6.78
C ILE A 22 7.66 -3.54 5.87
N ASP A 23 6.69 -4.34 5.43
CA ASP A 23 6.91 -5.43 4.49
C ASP A 23 6.85 -4.86 3.06
N ALA A 24 8.02 -4.69 2.46
CA ALA A 24 8.21 -4.29 1.07
C ALA A 24 8.88 -5.42 0.25
N LYS A 25 8.83 -6.66 0.76
CA LYS A 25 9.36 -7.83 0.06
C LYS A 25 8.49 -8.06 -1.16
N HIS A 26 9.11 -8.50 -2.23
CA HIS A 26 8.46 -8.73 -3.51
C HIS A 26 7.87 -7.43 -4.10
N ASN A 27 8.42 -6.27 -3.74
CA ASN A 27 8.19 -5.05 -4.50
C ASN A 27 9.14 -5.01 -5.71
N TYR A 28 8.66 -4.43 -6.81
CA TYR A 28 9.50 -4.05 -7.94
C TYR A 28 10.08 -2.66 -7.70
N TRP A 29 11.39 -2.55 -7.74
CA TRP A 29 12.11 -1.31 -7.43
C TRP A 29 12.80 -0.68 -8.64
N SER A 30 12.66 -1.26 -9.85
CA SER A 30 13.32 -0.81 -11.09
C SER A 30 14.83 -0.95 -11.18
N TYR A 31 15.49 -1.40 -10.11
CA TYR A 31 16.92 -1.70 -10.08
C TYR A 31 17.14 -3.17 -9.75
N ASN A 32 18.20 -3.73 -10.33
CA ASN A 32 18.65 -5.11 -10.09
C ASN A 32 19.69 -5.21 -8.96
N GLU A 33 20.15 -4.08 -8.43
CA GLU A 33 21.17 -4.00 -7.38
C GLU A 33 20.52 -3.71 -6.01
N THR A 34 20.79 -4.57 -5.03
CA THR A 34 20.30 -4.41 -3.65
C THR A 34 20.80 -3.11 -3.02
N LEU A 35 22.02 -2.67 -3.35
CA LEU A 35 22.59 -1.40 -2.91
C LEU A 35 21.78 -0.21 -3.44
N ALA A 36 21.43 -0.20 -4.73
CA ALA A 36 20.65 0.89 -5.34
C ALA A 36 19.24 1.02 -4.73
N VAL A 37 18.63 -0.11 -4.35
CA VAL A 37 17.34 -0.12 -3.65
C VAL A 37 17.50 0.34 -2.20
N GLY A 38 18.47 -0.23 -1.47
CA GLY A 38 18.73 0.12 -0.07
C GLY A 38 19.07 1.61 0.12
N SER A 39 19.87 2.20 -0.76
CA SER A 39 20.23 3.63 -0.70
C SER A 39 19.08 4.61 -0.97
N ARG A 40 17.88 4.12 -1.30
CA ARG A 40 16.65 4.94 -1.44
C ARG A 40 15.69 4.78 -0.28
N ILE A 41 16.01 3.91 0.67
CA ILE A 41 15.16 3.58 1.81
C ILE A 41 15.92 4.03 3.06
N ARG A 42 15.45 5.11 3.69
CA ARG A 42 15.97 5.54 4.99
C ARG A 42 15.14 4.93 6.10
N ASP A 43 15.71 3.95 6.76
CA ASP A 43 15.01 3.10 7.73
C ASP A 43 15.76 2.95 9.04
N ARG A 44 15.36 1.95 9.85
CA ARG A 44 16.00 1.64 11.13
C ARG A 44 17.52 1.40 11.04
N PHE A 45 18.02 0.89 9.92
CA PHE A 45 19.44 0.65 9.72
C PHE A 45 20.23 1.96 9.72
N ASP A 46 19.66 3.03 9.17
CA ASP A 46 20.27 4.36 9.12
C ASP A 46 20.06 5.16 10.41
N ASP A 47 18.86 5.09 10.99
CA ASP A 47 18.50 5.74 12.24
C ASP A 47 17.64 4.82 13.12
N PRO A 48 18.09 4.45 14.33
CA PRO A 48 17.36 3.57 15.24
C PRO A 48 15.94 4.01 15.60
N GLN A 49 15.63 5.31 15.45
CA GLN A 49 14.31 5.89 15.68
C GLN A 49 13.33 5.66 14.53
N LEU A 50 13.78 5.17 13.38
CA LEU A 50 12.96 4.94 12.20
C LEU A 50 12.45 3.50 12.12
N LEU A 51 11.32 3.27 11.44
CA LEU A 51 10.79 1.94 11.21
C LEU A 51 11.69 1.13 10.28
N GLU A 52 11.81 -0.18 10.52
CA GLU A 52 12.56 -1.11 9.67
C GLU A 52 11.74 -1.48 8.44
N VAL A 53 12.40 -1.54 7.27
CA VAL A 53 11.81 -1.94 5.99
C VAL A 53 12.43 -3.26 5.53
N GLN A 54 11.59 -4.28 5.38
CA GLN A 54 11.98 -5.54 4.76
C GLN A 54 11.73 -5.46 3.25
N TYR A 55 12.75 -5.18 2.43
CA TYR A 55 12.59 -5.08 0.97
C TYR A 55 13.11 -6.30 0.20
N LEU A 56 13.65 -7.32 0.89
CA LEU A 56 14.21 -8.53 0.30
C LEU A 56 13.34 -9.77 0.56
N PRO A 57 13.05 -10.60 -0.46
CA PRO A 57 13.56 -10.52 -1.84
C PRO A 57 12.88 -9.43 -2.66
N LEU A 58 13.54 -8.91 -3.70
CA LEU A 58 12.99 -7.91 -4.63
C LEU A 58 12.56 -8.54 -5.96
N HIS A 59 11.52 -8.02 -6.61
CA HIS A 59 11.13 -8.47 -7.94
C HIS A 59 12.09 -7.91 -9.00
N MET A 60 12.83 -8.80 -9.68
CA MET A 60 13.92 -8.45 -10.60
C MET A 60 13.45 -7.98 -11.99
N ASN A 61 12.19 -8.21 -12.36
CA ASN A 61 11.66 -7.76 -13.65
C ASN A 61 10.20 -7.32 -13.54
N ASN A 62 9.79 -6.49 -14.49
CA ASN A 62 8.41 -6.00 -14.62
C ASN A 62 7.44 -7.08 -15.09
N LEU A 63 7.93 -8.21 -15.61
CA LEU A 63 7.08 -9.21 -16.25
C LEU A 63 6.11 -9.88 -15.27
N THR A 64 6.46 -9.95 -13.98
CA THR A 64 5.55 -10.46 -12.93
C THR A 64 4.59 -9.41 -12.38
N VAL A 65 4.82 -8.12 -12.67
CA VAL A 65 4.02 -6.99 -12.14
C VAL A 65 3.13 -6.37 -13.21
N LEU A 66 3.44 -6.61 -14.49
CA LEU A 66 2.65 -6.22 -15.65
C LEU A 66 1.75 -7.38 -16.07
N ASP A 67 0.50 -7.39 -15.60
CA ASP A 67 -0.58 -8.24 -16.19
C ASP A 67 -1.07 -7.69 -17.55
N GLY A 68 -0.38 -6.67 -18.10
CA GLY A 68 -0.69 -6.02 -19.37
C GLY A 68 -1.98 -5.18 -19.38
N LYS A 69 -2.80 -5.27 -18.33
CA LYS A 69 -4.10 -4.58 -18.23
C LYS A 69 -4.12 -3.45 -17.20
N CYS A 70 -3.30 -3.52 -16.17
CA CYS A 70 -3.19 -2.50 -15.12
C CYS A 70 -1.75 -2.00 -14.95
N PRO A 71 -1.56 -0.77 -14.43
CA PRO A 71 -0.23 -0.28 -14.07
C PRO A 71 0.44 -1.17 -13.01
N PRO A 72 1.78 -1.16 -12.91
CA PRO A 72 2.49 -1.92 -11.89
C PRO A 72 1.99 -1.62 -10.47
N GLY A 73 1.78 -2.65 -9.65
CA GLY A 73 1.25 -2.53 -8.28
C GLY A 73 -0.27 -2.47 -8.19
N TRP A 74 -0.96 -2.42 -9.32
CA TRP A 74 -2.42 -2.51 -9.40
C TRP A 74 -2.85 -3.90 -9.85
N THR A 75 -3.92 -4.42 -9.25
CA THR A 75 -4.52 -5.71 -9.57
C THR A 75 -5.82 -5.48 -10.32
N LEU A 76 -5.98 -6.13 -11.48
CA LEU A 76 -7.25 -6.10 -12.20
C LEU A 76 -8.28 -6.97 -11.46
N LEU A 77 -9.37 -6.36 -11.03
CA LEU A 77 -10.55 -7.07 -10.54
C LEU A 77 -11.72 -6.76 -11.49
N ILE A 78 -12.21 -7.80 -12.17
CA ILE A 78 -13.26 -7.70 -13.21
C ILE A 78 -12.80 -6.81 -14.38
N ASP A 79 -13.07 -5.51 -14.30
CA ASP A 79 -12.81 -4.49 -15.31
C ASP A 79 -12.08 -3.25 -14.75
N THR A 80 -11.77 -3.25 -13.45
CA THR A 80 -11.23 -2.10 -12.74
C THR A 80 -9.94 -2.47 -12.03
N CYS A 81 -8.94 -1.59 -12.11
CA CYS A 81 -7.65 -1.76 -11.44
C CYS A 81 -7.75 -1.27 -9.99
N TYR A 82 -7.32 -2.09 -9.03
CA TYR A 82 -7.28 -1.77 -7.60
C TYR A 82 -5.87 -1.85 -7.04
N MET A 83 -5.54 -0.97 -6.09
CA MET A 83 -4.36 -1.10 -5.25
C MET A 83 -4.78 -1.12 -3.78
N TYR A 84 -4.09 -1.92 -2.96
CA TYR A 84 -4.27 -1.92 -1.52
C TYR A 84 -3.18 -1.07 -0.87
N VAL A 85 -3.59 -0.08 -0.07
CA VAL A 85 -2.67 0.78 0.69
C VAL A 85 -2.87 0.49 2.18
N GLY A 86 -1.94 -0.27 2.76
CA GLY A 86 -1.98 -0.64 4.18
C GLY A 86 -1.51 0.45 5.15
N ALA A 87 -1.12 1.63 4.65
CA ALA A 87 -0.68 2.74 5.49
C ALA A 87 -1.89 3.36 6.22
N PRO A 88 -1.83 3.53 7.55
CA PRO A 88 -2.93 4.14 8.30
C PRO A 88 -3.05 5.62 7.91
N MET A 89 -4.25 6.02 7.52
CA MET A 89 -4.56 7.37 7.07
C MET A 89 -6.01 7.70 7.44
N SER A 90 -6.30 8.99 7.62
CA SER A 90 -7.68 9.47 7.67
C SER A 90 -8.36 9.30 6.31
N PHE A 91 -9.69 9.27 6.30
CA PHE A 91 -10.45 9.17 5.06
C PHE A 91 -10.10 10.27 4.04
N ARG A 92 -9.86 11.50 4.52
CA ARG A 92 -9.50 12.64 3.65
C ARG A 92 -8.10 12.47 3.05
N GLU A 93 -7.13 12.10 3.86
CA GLU A 93 -5.77 11.80 3.39
C GLU A 93 -5.78 10.67 2.36
N ALA A 94 -6.57 9.61 2.59
CA ALA A 94 -6.72 8.52 1.64
C ALA A 94 -7.29 8.97 0.30
N ARG A 95 -8.33 9.80 0.34
CA ARG A 95 -8.95 10.35 -0.86
C ARG A 95 -7.97 11.23 -1.64
N ASP A 96 -7.24 12.08 -0.95
CA ASP A 96 -6.30 13.01 -1.58
C ASP A 96 -5.06 12.27 -2.11
N PHE A 97 -4.62 11.20 -1.43
CA PHE A 97 -3.59 10.27 -1.92
C PHE A 97 -4.00 9.56 -3.20
N CYS A 98 -5.22 8.99 -3.27
CA CYS A 98 -5.67 8.37 -4.52
C CYS A 98 -5.75 9.41 -5.66
N ARG A 99 -6.19 10.64 -5.37
CA ARG A 99 -6.30 11.69 -6.38
C ARG A 99 -4.94 12.17 -6.90
N SER A 100 -3.89 12.16 -6.09
CA SER A 100 -2.56 12.57 -6.55
C SER A 100 -1.95 11.59 -7.57
N ASP A 101 -2.43 10.34 -7.59
CA ASP A 101 -2.05 9.31 -8.56
C ASP A 101 -3.08 9.13 -9.70
N ASN A 102 -3.89 10.18 -9.98
CA ASN A 102 -4.98 10.15 -10.97
C ASN A 102 -5.99 9.00 -10.76
N ALA A 103 -6.18 8.57 -9.51
CA ALA A 103 -7.12 7.53 -9.11
C ALA A 103 -8.18 8.08 -8.14
N SER A 104 -9.02 7.18 -7.63
CA SER A 104 -10.04 7.50 -6.62
C SER A 104 -10.15 6.38 -5.60
N LEU A 105 -10.62 6.71 -4.39
CA LEU A 105 -11.09 5.69 -3.47
C LEU A 105 -12.20 4.86 -4.15
N PRO A 106 -12.20 3.53 -4.00
CA PRO A 106 -13.07 2.67 -4.77
C PRO A 106 -14.54 2.83 -4.33
N PHE A 107 -15.45 2.82 -5.30
CA PHE A 107 -16.88 2.69 -5.02
C PHE A 107 -17.26 1.20 -5.01
N ILE A 108 -17.95 0.75 -3.97
CA ILE A 108 -18.39 -0.65 -3.90
C ILE A 108 -19.79 -0.77 -4.49
N HIS A 109 -19.89 -1.50 -5.60
CA HIS A 109 -21.14 -1.80 -6.31
C HIS A 109 -21.22 -3.26 -6.70
N GLY A 110 -22.42 -3.85 -6.60
CA GLY A 110 -22.67 -5.21 -7.07
C GLY A 110 -22.00 -6.29 -6.20
N ASP A 111 -21.44 -7.30 -6.85
CA ASP A 111 -20.77 -8.42 -6.19
C ASP A 111 -19.40 -8.01 -5.64
N SER A 112 -19.28 -7.97 -4.31
CA SER A 112 -18.03 -7.63 -3.61
C SER A 112 -17.10 -8.82 -3.40
N THR A 113 -17.46 -10.04 -3.83
CA THR A 113 -16.65 -11.24 -3.62
C THR A 113 -15.22 -11.12 -4.17
N PRO A 114 -14.98 -10.59 -5.39
CA PRO A 114 -13.61 -10.41 -5.89
C PRO A 114 -12.79 -9.41 -5.07
N LEU A 115 -13.45 -8.34 -4.59
CA LEU A 115 -12.80 -7.35 -3.72
C LEU A 115 -12.47 -7.94 -2.35
N TRP A 116 -13.36 -8.75 -1.79
CA TRP A 116 -13.15 -9.46 -0.53
C TRP A 116 -11.93 -10.38 -0.61
N LEU A 117 -11.86 -11.24 -1.64
CA LEU A 117 -10.71 -12.14 -1.87
C LEU A 117 -9.39 -11.36 -2.05
N PHE A 118 -9.45 -10.24 -2.79
CA PHE A 118 -8.29 -9.37 -2.96
C PHE A 118 -7.80 -8.81 -1.62
N LEU A 119 -8.71 -8.25 -0.81
CA LEU A 119 -8.37 -7.68 0.50
C LEU A 119 -7.86 -8.75 1.47
N GLU A 120 -8.45 -9.94 1.50
CA GLU A 120 -7.97 -11.07 2.30
C GLU A 120 -6.53 -11.43 1.94
N GLN A 121 -6.24 -11.55 0.64
CA GLN A 121 -4.89 -11.88 0.17
C GLN A 121 -3.87 -10.79 0.54
N GLN A 122 -4.23 -9.51 0.40
CA GLN A 122 -3.34 -8.38 0.70
C GLN A 122 -3.13 -8.18 2.21
N SER A 123 -4.13 -8.47 3.02
CA SER A 123 -4.13 -8.29 4.48
C SER A 123 -3.76 -9.55 5.28
N ARG A 124 -3.38 -10.66 4.61
CA ARG A 124 -3.13 -11.97 5.23
C ARG A 124 -2.16 -11.98 6.41
N TYR A 125 -1.32 -10.96 6.53
CA TYR A 125 -0.33 -10.82 7.60
C TYR A 125 -0.84 -10.01 8.80
N LEU A 126 -1.98 -9.34 8.66
CA LEU A 126 -2.62 -8.61 9.74
C LEU A 126 -3.25 -9.59 10.73
N ARG A 127 -3.17 -9.25 12.01
CA ARG A 127 -3.71 -10.10 13.09
C ARG A 127 -5.23 -10.09 13.17
N SER A 128 -5.88 -9.14 12.50
CA SER A 128 -7.30 -8.89 12.58
C SER A 128 -7.80 -8.30 11.27
N THR A 129 -9.08 -8.51 10.97
CA THR A 129 -9.77 -7.85 9.87
C THR A 129 -9.73 -6.34 10.09
N GLU A 130 -9.10 -5.62 9.17
CA GLU A 130 -9.07 -4.16 9.20
C GLU A 130 -10.19 -3.58 8.33
N LYS A 131 -10.63 -2.38 8.66
CA LYS A 131 -11.55 -1.63 7.79
C LYS A 131 -10.74 -0.91 6.73
N VAL A 132 -11.24 -0.89 5.50
CA VAL A 132 -10.63 -0.11 4.41
C VAL A 132 -11.53 1.04 4.00
N TRP A 133 -10.93 2.18 3.68
CA TRP A 133 -11.69 3.34 3.19
C TRP A 133 -12.21 3.10 1.77
N VAL A 134 -13.50 3.37 1.57
CA VAL A 134 -14.20 3.23 0.28
C VAL A 134 -15.17 4.38 0.11
N GLN A 135 -15.71 4.59 -1.09
CA GLN A 135 -16.79 5.57 -1.32
C GLN A 135 -18.15 4.88 -1.45
N ASP A 136 -19.20 5.59 -1.05
CA ASP A 136 -20.60 5.21 -1.25
C ASP A 136 -21.34 6.35 -1.98
N PRO A 137 -21.98 6.10 -3.14
CA PRO A 137 -22.70 7.14 -3.88
C PRO A 137 -23.91 7.70 -3.15
N ASN A 138 -24.48 6.96 -2.19
CA ASN A 138 -25.59 7.44 -1.37
C ASN A 138 -25.11 8.37 -0.25
N PHE A 139 -23.80 8.38 0.05
CA PHE A 139 -23.20 9.13 1.15
C PHE A 139 -21.98 9.94 0.67
N ILE A 140 -22.17 10.74 -0.39
CA ILE A 140 -21.15 11.67 -0.90
C ILE A 140 -20.63 12.58 0.24
N ASP A 141 -19.31 12.76 0.29
CA ASP A 141 -18.58 13.54 1.30
C ASP A 141 -18.65 13.03 2.75
N ARG A 142 -19.09 11.79 2.99
CA ARG A 142 -18.99 11.12 4.29
C ARG A 142 -17.84 10.11 4.31
N CYS A 143 -17.31 9.86 5.51
CA CYS A 143 -16.33 8.80 5.71
C CYS A 143 -17.03 7.44 5.67
N THR A 144 -16.77 6.66 4.62
CA THR A 144 -17.32 5.32 4.44
C THR A 144 -16.21 4.28 4.43
N SER A 145 -16.47 3.13 5.05
CA SER A 145 -15.50 2.04 5.16
C SER A 145 -16.13 0.70 4.82
N PHE A 146 -15.35 -0.16 4.17
CA PHE A 146 -15.72 -1.54 3.91
C PHE A 146 -15.09 -2.46 4.96
N ILE A 147 -15.87 -3.46 5.37
CA ILE A 147 -15.46 -4.53 6.27
C ILE A 147 -15.67 -5.83 5.51
N TYR A 148 -14.68 -6.70 5.54
CA TYR A 148 -14.63 -7.97 4.82
C TYR A 148 -14.64 -9.15 5.80
#